data_AF-A0A8J2SFP8-F1
#
_entry.id   AF-A0A8J2SFP8-F1
#
_cell.length_a   1.000
_cell.length_b   1.000
_cell.length_c   1.000
_cell.angle_alpha   90.00
_cell.angle_beta   90.00
_cell.angle_gamma   90.00
#
_symmetry.space_group_name_H-M   'P 1'
#
loop_
_entity.id
_entity.type
_entity.pdbx_description
1 polymer ?
#
loop_
_entity_poly.entity_id
_entity_poly.type
_entity_poly.pdbx_seq_one_letter_code
_entity_poly.pdbx_strand_id
1 'polypeptide(L)'
;MRALLLLVSVQALAPNRRTFLVATAGGAASASASTDGAVREISLGEAVKAIITDGNPDWVRAVVQAGFIYRGVAEASPTLRRDPYDLYSPATYNSARAATYFRSLDAALDKIKAPGPRARTAHLAVANAEAAAQWGTAASIWPLGSISYAWGPTAFWPTKDRAITVAESLRVDEGLADCIRDGREVLYACDASIAVPRSLEPSLRAGLGLL
;
A
#
# COMPACT_ATOMS: atom_id res chain seq x y z
N MET A 1 -36.57 -43.03 -7.41
CA MET A 1 -35.67 -42.27 -6.52
C MET A 1 -34.70 -41.46 -7.37
N ARG A 2 -34.94 -40.15 -7.51
CA ARG A 2 -34.02 -39.19 -8.15
C ARG A 2 -33.87 -38.02 -7.18
N ALA A 3 -32.67 -37.86 -6.62
CA ALA A 3 -32.33 -36.74 -5.76
C ALA A 3 -31.95 -35.53 -6.63
N LEU A 4 -32.63 -34.42 -6.41
CA LEU A 4 -32.44 -33.14 -7.11
C LEU A 4 -31.39 -32.33 -6.33
N LEU A 5 -30.25 -32.04 -6.96
CA LEU A 5 -29.20 -31.18 -6.41
C LEU A 5 -29.63 -29.71 -6.58
N LEU A 6 -29.74 -28.95 -5.48
CA LEU A 6 -29.94 -27.50 -5.49
C LEU A 6 -28.57 -26.81 -5.51
N LEU A 7 -28.21 -26.21 -6.64
CA LEU A 7 -27.10 -25.26 -6.75
C LEU A 7 -27.58 -23.87 -6.35
N VAL A 8 -27.10 -23.37 -5.21
CA VAL A 8 -27.26 -21.96 -4.83
C VAL A 8 -26.13 -21.17 -5.49
N SER A 9 -26.46 -20.38 -6.50
CA SER A 9 -25.54 -19.42 -7.12
C SER A 9 -25.36 -18.20 -6.21
N VAL A 10 -24.13 -17.93 -5.78
CA VAL A 10 -23.77 -16.70 -5.07
C VAL A 10 -23.34 -15.68 -6.13
N GLN A 11 -24.18 -14.68 -6.39
CA GLN A 11 -23.80 -13.51 -7.20
C GLN A 11 -22.90 -12.59 -6.38
N ALA A 12 -21.65 -12.43 -6.82
CA ALA A 12 -20.76 -11.40 -6.31
C ALA A 12 -21.20 -10.02 -6.83
N LEU A 13 -21.54 -9.11 -5.92
CA LEU A 13 -21.75 -7.69 -6.24
C LEU A 13 -20.40 -7.06 -6.59
N ALA A 14 -20.18 -6.76 -7.87
CA ALA A 14 -19.10 -5.87 -8.29
C ALA A 14 -19.48 -4.41 -8.00
N PRO A 15 -18.62 -3.61 -7.34
CA PRO A 15 -18.84 -2.17 -7.25
C PRO A 15 -18.56 -1.51 -8.61
N ASN A 16 -19.65 -1.06 -9.21
CA ASN A 16 -19.71 -0.27 -10.43
C ASN A 16 -19.06 1.11 -10.18
N ARG A 17 -17.89 1.38 -10.78
CA ARG A 17 -17.31 2.74 -10.81
C ARG A 17 -17.23 3.21 -12.26
N ARG A 18 -18.15 4.13 -12.57
CA ARG A 18 -18.28 4.84 -13.83
C ARG A 18 -16.96 5.48 -14.25
N THR A 19 -16.58 5.22 -15.48
CA THR A 19 -15.71 6.04 -16.32
C THR A 19 -16.15 7.51 -16.19
N PHE A 20 -15.22 8.43 -15.92
CA PHE A 20 -15.52 9.84 -16.10
C PHE A 20 -14.40 10.54 -16.87
N LEU A 21 -14.87 11.29 -17.86
CA LEU A 21 -14.13 12.19 -18.72
C LEU A 21 -13.36 13.22 -17.91
N VAL A 22 -12.14 13.49 -18.40
CA VAL A 22 -11.32 14.64 -18.04
C VAL A 22 -12.08 15.93 -18.37
N ALA A 23 -12.41 16.71 -17.35
CA ALA A 23 -12.77 18.12 -17.49
C ALA A 23 -11.68 18.95 -16.80
N THR A 24 -11.10 19.87 -17.56
CA THR A 24 -10.03 20.78 -17.16
C THR A 24 -10.56 22.03 -16.43
N ALA A 25 -9.71 22.51 -15.51
CA ALA A 25 -9.56 23.88 -14.98
C ALA A 25 -10.45 24.38 -13.82
N GLY A 26 -9.77 24.93 -12.79
CA GLY A 26 -10.30 25.88 -11.81
C GLY A 26 -9.75 25.71 -10.38
N GLY A 27 -8.81 26.58 -9.94
CA GLY A 27 -8.17 26.56 -8.60
C GLY A 27 -9.10 26.85 -7.41
N ALA A 28 -8.69 26.92 -6.15
CA ALA A 28 -7.37 26.97 -5.50
C ALA A 28 -7.53 26.60 -4.01
N ALA A 29 -6.45 26.15 -3.34
CA ALA A 29 -5.99 26.62 -2.01
C ALA A 29 -5.01 25.61 -1.38
N SER A 30 -3.80 26.10 -1.10
CA SER A 30 -2.67 25.40 -0.53
C SER A 30 -2.94 24.82 0.87
N ALA A 31 -2.48 23.59 1.09
CA ALA A 31 -2.12 23.09 2.41
C ALA A 31 -0.61 22.84 2.42
N SER A 32 0.10 23.65 3.20
CA SER A 32 1.53 23.52 3.47
C SER A 32 1.80 22.32 4.37
N ALA A 33 2.58 21.34 3.89
CA ALA A 33 3.36 20.42 4.70
C ALA A 33 4.67 20.03 3.97
N SER A 34 5.79 20.54 4.50
CA SER A 34 7.21 20.18 4.34
C SER A 34 7.79 19.80 2.95
N THR A 35 8.64 20.69 2.45
CA THR A 35 9.89 20.43 1.68
C THR A 35 10.60 19.16 2.18
N ASP A 36 10.94 18.12 1.43
CA ASP A 36 11.33 17.98 0.03
C ASP A 36 10.91 16.56 -0.40
N GLY A 37 9.73 16.44 -1.03
CA GLY A 37 9.15 15.18 -1.49
C GLY A 37 9.86 14.66 -2.73
N ALA A 38 11.16 14.41 -2.62
CA ALA A 38 12.01 14.12 -3.76
C ALA A 38 11.68 12.75 -4.35
N VAL A 39 11.06 12.77 -5.52
CA VAL A 39 11.01 11.63 -6.44
C VAL A 39 12.19 11.78 -7.39
N ARG A 40 13.07 10.78 -7.40
CA ARG A 40 14.21 10.71 -8.30
C ARG A 40 14.14 9.45 -9.13
N GLU A 41 14.12 9.60 -10.44
CA GLU A 41 14.29 8.48 -11.36
C GLU A 41 15.65 7.82 -11.17
N ILE A 42 15.66 6.49 -11.16
CA ILE A 42 16.87 5.66 -11.00
C ILE A 42 16.87 4.55 -12.04
N SER A 43 18.05 4.04 -12.37
CA SER A 43 18.16 2.84 -13.18
C SER A 43 17.69 1.61 -12.40
N LEU A 44 17.28 0.55 -13.11
CA LEU A 44 16.95 -0.72 -12.48
C LEU A 44 18.12 -1.32 -11.70
N GLY A 45 19.36 -1.15 -12.19
CA GLY A 45 20.56 -1.62 -11.49
C GLY A 45 20.79 -0.90 -10.16
N GLU A 46 20.57 0.42 -10.12
CA GLU A 46 20.59 1.18 -8.86
C GLU A 46 19.48 0.74 -7.91
N ALA A 47 18.28 0.48 -8.43
CA ALA A 47 17.16 -0.02 -7.63
C ALA A 47 17.49 -1.35 -6.95
N VAL A 48 18.00 -2.32 -7.71
CA VAL A 48 18.45 -3.63 -7.20
C VAL A 48 19.52 -3.46 -6.12
N LYS A 49 20.55 -2.64 -6.39
CA LYS A 49 21.63 -2.39 -5.44
C LYS A 49 21.11 -1.82 -4.12
N ALA A 50 20.22 -0.83 -4.18
CA ALA A 50 19.65 -0.19 -3.00
C ALA A 50 18.72 -1.13 -2.22
N ILE A 51 17.91 -1.95 -2.89
CA ILE A 51 17.07 -2.96 -2.22
C ILE A 51 17.92 -3.98 -1.47
N ILE A 52 19.02 -4.45 -2.08
CA ILE A 52 19.94 -5.41 -1.44
C ILE A 52 20.67 -4.78 -0.26
N THR A 53 21.08 -3.51 -0.38
CA THR A 53 21.94 -2.86 0.62
C THR A 53 21.14 -2.30 1.80
N ASP A 54 20.01 -1.65 1.52
CA ASP A 54 19.27 -0.82 2.47
C ASP A 54 17.81 -1.28 2.70
N GLY A 55 17.37 -2.32 1.99
CA GLY A 55 16.03 -2.88 2.13
C GLY A 55 15.87 -3.72 3.40
N ASN A 56 14.65 -3.78 3.93
CA ASN A 56 14.35 -4.67 5.05
C ASN A 56 14.40 -6.15 4.62
N PRO A 57 15.22 -6.99 5.27
CA PRO A 57 15.39 -8.38 4.85
C PRO A 57 14.12 -9.23 5.01
N ASP A 58 13.26 -8.94 5.99
CA ASP A 58 11.99 -9.65 6.17
C ASP A 58 10.97 -9.23 5.11
N TRP A 59 10.97 -7.96 4.71
CA TRP A 59 10.17 -7.48 3.57
C TRP A 59 10.58 -8.15 2.27
N VAL A 60 11.88 -8.16 1.98
CA VAL A 60 12.42 -8.86 0.80
C VAL A 60 12.02 -10.32 0.85
N ARG A 61 12.28 -11.03 1.97
CA ARG A 61 11.92 -12.45 2.14
C ARG A 61 10.44 -12.70 1.91
N ALA A 62 9.56 -11.88 2.47
CA ALA A 62 8.11 -12.01 2.27
C ALA A 62 7.74 -11.87 0.79
N VAL A 63 8.36 -10.91 0.09
CA VAL A 63 8.14 -10.72 -1.34
C VAL A 63 8.61 -11.91 -2.17
N VAL A 64 9.73 -12.53 -1.81
CA VAL A 64 10.20 -13.78 -2.43
C VAL A 64 9.18 -14.90 -2.22
N GLN A 65 8.68 -15.05 -1.00
CA GLN A 65 7.84 -16.19 -0.61
C GLN A 65 6.39 -16.09 -1.09
N ALA A 66 5.87 -14.88 -1.27
CA ALA A 66 4.43 -14.68 -1.44
C ALA A 66 4.04 -13.78 -2.62
N GLY A 67 4.96 -12.98 -3.17
CA GLY A 67 4.68 -12.03 -4.25
C GLY A 67 4.90 -10.57 -3.85
N PHE A 68 4.71 -9.62 -4.77
CA PHE A 68 4.98 -8.21 -4.50
C PHE A 68 3.85 -7.53 -3.70
N ILE A 69 4.22 -6.42 -3.07
CA ILE A 69 3.31 -5.42 -2.51
C ILE A 69 3.40 -4.18 -3.40
N TYR A 70 2.25 -3.58 -3.69
CA TYR A 70 2.09 -2.55 -4.72
C TYR A 70 1.51 -1.26 -4.18
N ARG A 71 1.88 -0.15 -4.82
CA ARG A 71 1.18 1.14 -4.71
C ARG A 71 1.02 1.72 -6.11
N GLY A 72 -0.03 2.52 -6.30
CA GLY A 72 -0.18 3.32 -7.51
C GLY A 72 0.78 4.50 -7.48
N VAL A 73 1.60 4.63 -8.52
CA VAL A 73 2.56 5.74 -8.71
C VAL A 73 2.36 6.36 -10.09
N ALA A 74 2.88 7.57 -10.33
CA ALA A 74 2.69 8.24 -11.62
C ALA A 74 3.70 7.77 -12.68
N GLU A 75 4.81 7.20 -12.25
CA GLU A 75 6.02 7.04 -13.05
C GLU A 75 6.06 5.69 -13.76
N ALA A 76 6.63 5.70 -14.98
CA ALA A 76 6.79 4.53 -15.84
C ALA A 76 8.17 3.88 -15.73
N SER A 77 9.06 4.43 -14.91
CA SER A 77 10.42 3.95 -14.65
C SER A 77 10.66 3.79 -13.14
N PRO A 78 11.73 3.07 -12.73
CA PRO A 78 12.05 2.93 -11.33
C PRO A 78 12.34 4.30 -10.68
N THR A 79 11.82 4.51 -9.48
CA THR A 79 12.03 5.77 -8.75
C THR A 79 12.41 5.51 -7.30
N LEU A 80 13.34 6.32 -6.79
CA LEU A 80 13.57 6.52 -5.36
C LEU A 80 12.66 7.64 -4.87
N ARG A 81 11.90 7.37 -3.82
CA ARG A 81 10.81 8.23 -3.35
C ARG A 81 10.95 8.56 -1.88
N ARG A 82 10.71 9.82 -1.53
CA ARG A 82 10.46 10.32 -0.17
C ARG A 82 9.11 10.99 -0.16
N ASP A 83 8.05 10.20 -0.34
CA ASP A 83 6.71 10.74 -0.49
C ASP A 83 6.22 11.38 0.83
N PRO A 84 5.48 12.49 0.78
CA PRO A 84 4.74 12.95 1.95
C PRO A 84 3.67 11.94 2.33
N TYR A 85 3.41 11.78 3.62
CA TYR A 85 2.35 10.92 4.13
C TYR A 85 0.97 11.46 3.73
N ASP A 86 0.14 10.61 3.14
CA ASP A 86 -1.06 10.99 2.40
C ASP A 86 -2.36 10.48 3.04
N LEU A 87 -2.31 9.63 4.07
CA LEU A 87 -3.49 9.01 4.66
C LEU A 87 -4.43 9.97 5.39
N TYR A 88 -3.93 11.16 5.77
CA TYR A 88 -4.75 12.23 6.36
C TYR A 88 -5.37 13.17 5.33
N SER A 89 -5.00 13.01 4.05
CA SER A 89 -5.56 13.80 2.96
C SER A 89 -6.89 13.22 2.49
N PRO A 90 -7.98 14.02 2.44
CA PRO A 90 -9.22 13.58 1.83
C PRO A 90 -9.06 13.18 0.35
N ALA A 91 -8.06 13.71 -0.35
CA ALA A 91 -7.82 13.44 -1.76
C ALA A 91 -7.40 11.99 -2.04
N THR A 92 -6.64 11.37 -1.12
CA THR A 92 -6.09 10.01 -1.28
C THR A 92 -7.17 8.95 -1.53
N TYR A 93 -8.31 9.10 -0.88
CA TYR A 93 -9.47 8.21 -1.04
C TYR A 93 -10.70 8.91 -1.62
N ASN A 94 -10.57 10.17 -2.04
CA ASN A 94 -11.68 11.05 -2.38
C ASN A 94 -12.80 11.00 -1.31
N SER A 95 -12.42 11.06 -0.03
CA SER A 95 -13.31 10.83 1.11
C SER A 95 -12.79 11.50 2.38
N ALA A 96 -13.49 12.54 2.84
CA ALA A 96 -13.22 13.14 4.15
C ALA A 96 -13.38 12.12 5.30
N ARG A 97 -14.30 11.15 5.15
CA ARG A 97 -14.50 10.09 6.14
C ARG A 97 -13.27 9.17 6.27
N ALA A 98 -12.53 8.95 5.17
CA ALA A 98 -11.29 8.18 5.22
C ALA A 98 -10.25 8.89 6.08
N ALA A 99 -10.04 10.19 5.84
CA ALA A 99 -9.12 11.01 6.64
C ALA A 99 -9.52 11.03 8.14
N THR A 100 -10.82 11.15 8.45
CA THR A 100 -11.30 11.05 9.84
C THR A 100 -11.05 9.67 10.45
N TYR A 101 -11.26 8.60 9.66
CA TYR A 101 -10.99 7.24 10.10
C TYR A 101 -9.50 7.04 10.45
N PHE A 102 -8.57 7.45 9.59
CA PHE A 102 -7.14 7.29 9.85
C PHE A 102 -6.64 8.09 11.06
N ARG A 103 -7.20 9.29 11.30
CA ARG A 103 -6.94 10.04 12.56
C ARG A 103 -7.46 9.28 13.78
N SER A 104 -8.63 8.65 13.66
CA SER A 104 -9.21 7.84 14.73
C SER A 104 -8.42 6.56 14.99
N LEU A 105 -7.84 5.96 13.94
CA LEU A 105 -6.95 4.79 14.04
C LEU A 105 -5.69 5.16 14.80
N ASP A 106 -5.05 6.28 14.47
CA ASP A 106 -3.88 6.76 15.22
C ASP A 106 -4.21 7.05 16.68
N ALA A 107 -5.32 7.73 16.95
CA ALA A 107 -5.76 8.00 18.32
C ALA A 107 -6.02 6.69 19.10
N ALA A 108 -6.56 5.66 18.44
CA ALA A 108 -6.76 4.35 19.04
C ALA A 108 -5.44 3.63 19.33
N LEU A 109 -4.51 3.62 18.36
CA LEU A 109 -3.16 3.04 18.53
C LEU A 109 -2.38 3.72 19.66
N ASP A 110 -2.46 5.05 19.74
CA ASP A 110 -1.84 5.83 20.81
C ASP A 110 -2.49 5.54 22.17
N LYS A 111 -3.82 5.42 22.23
CA LYS A 111 -4.56 5.07 23.45
C LYS A 111 -4.17 3.71 24.00
N ILE A 112 -4.04 2.69 23.15
CA ILE A 112 -3.65 1.33 23.57
C ILE A 112 -2.13 1.15 23.66
N LYS A 113 -1.35 2.19 23.33
CA LYS A 113 0.12 2.15 23.27
C LYS A 113 0.64 1.03 22.35
N ALA A 114 -0.05 0.78 21.24
CA ALA A 114 0.36 -0.24 20.28
C ALA A 114 1.70 0.15 19.61
N PRO A 115 2.63 -0.81 19.44
CA PRO A 115 3.80 -0.60 18.61
C PRO A 115 3.41 -0.45 17.12
N GLY A 116 4.37 -0.09 16.28
CA GLY A 116 4.19 -0.08 14.83
C GLY A 116 3.85 1.28 14.21
N PRO A 117 3.63 1.31 12.88
CA PRO A 117 3.44 2.53 12.13
C PRO A 117 2.15 3.27 12.53
N ARG A 118 2.17 4.59 12.35
CA ARG A 118 1.00 5.47 12.49
C ARG A 118 0.59 5.97 11.13
N ALA A 119 -0.71 6.09 10.88
CA ALA A 119 -1.25 6.59 9.62
C ALA A 119 -0.72 8.00 9.28
N ARG A 120 -0.45 8.85 10.28
CA ARG A 120 0.19 10.16 10.09
C ARG A 120 1.63 10.11 9.57
N THR A 121 2.32 8.98 9.72
CA THR A 121 3.73 8.77 9.33
C THR A 121 3.94 7.52 8.49
N ALA A 122 2.90 7.07 7.79
CA ALA A 122 2.92 5.83 7.04
C ALA A 122 2.22 6.00 5.69
N HIS A 123 2.43 5.00 4.84
CA HIS A 123 1.76 4.82 3.57
C HIS A 123 0.99 3.49 3.57
N LEU A 124 0.08 3.34 2.63
CA LEU A 124 -0.57 2.08 2.36
C LEU A 124 -0.05 1.46 1.07
N ALA A 125 0.08 0.14 1.09
CA ALA A 125 0.32 -0.66 -0.09
C ALA A 125 -0.54 -1.92 -0.04
N VAL A 126 -0.79 -2.52 -1.19
CA VAL A 126 -1.72 -3.63 -1.39
C VAL A 126 -0.99 -4.81 -2.03
N ALA A 127 -1.33 -6.03 -1.64
CA ALA A 127 -0.78 -7.23 -2.29
C ALA A 127 -1.37 -7.53 -3.68
N ASN A 128 -2.31 -6.71 -4.16
CA ASN A 128 -2.95 -6.85 -5.47
C ASN A 128 -2.62 -5.67 -6.38
N ALA A 129 -1.99 -5.93 -7.52
CA ALA A 129 -1.57 -4.91 -8.47
C ALA A 129 -2.76 -4.14 -9.08
N GLU A 130 -3.87 -4.84 -9.35
CA GLU A 130 -5.07 -4.23 -9.94
C GLU A 130 -5.76 -3.27 -8.96
N ALA A 131 -5.71 -3.54 -7.66
CA ALA A 131 -6.16 -2.64 -6.60
C ALA A 131 -5.24 -1.42 -6.52
N ALA A 132 -3.91 -1.62 -6.56
CA ALA A 132 -2.95 -0.52 -6.57
C ALA A 132 -3.14 0.40 -7.79
N ALA A 133 -3.55 -0.17 -8.93
CA ALA A 133 -3.78 0.57 -10.16
C ALA A 133 -4.90 1.63 -10.05
N GLN A 134 -5.73 1.57 -8.99
CA GLN A 134 -6.74 2.59 -8.73
C GLN A 134 -6.14 3.95 -8.31
N TRP A 135 -4.88 3.95 -7.85
CA TRP A 135 -4.15 5.16 -7.44
C TRP A 135 -3.11 5.62 -8.46
N GLY A 136 -2.87 4.88 -9.54
CA GLY A 136 -1.86 5.19 -10.55
C GLY A 136 -1.36 3.96 -11.32
N THR A 137 -0.18 4.04 -11.91
CA THR A 137 0.54 2.87 -12.44
C THR A 137 0.95 1.97 -11.27
N ALA A 138 0.52 0.71 -11.28
CA ALA A 138 0.92 -0.25 -10.25
C ALA A 138 2.44 -0.49 -10.29
N ALA A 139 3.11 -0.21 -9.17
CA ALA A 139 4.52 -0.45 -8.98
C ALA A 139 4.75 -1.25 -7.70
N SER A 140 5.67 -2.23 -7.76
CA SER A 140 6.15 -2.91 -6.56
C SER A 140 6.91 -1.92 -5.68
N ILE A 141 6.61 -1.94 -4.39
CA ILE A 141 7.19 -1.00 -3.42
C ILE A 141 8.17 -1.71 -2.50
N TRP A 142 9.32 -1.06 -2.33
CA TRP A 142 10.44 -1.54 -1.55
C TRP A 142 10.85 -0.47 -0.54
N PRO A 143 10.37 -0.57 0.70
CA PRO A 143 10.78 0.33 1.76
C PRO A 143 12.29 0.23 2.01
N LEU A 144 12.94 1.36 2.28
CA LEU A 144 14.36 1.49 2.60
C LEU A 144 14.55 2.16 3.96
N GLY A 145 15.67 1.85 4.61
CA GLY A 145 16.07 2.46 5.89
C GLY A 145 15.34 1.88 7.09
N SER A 146 14.97 2.72 8.06
CA SER A 146 14.18 2.29 9.21
C SER A 146 12.76 1.97 8.79
N ILE A 147 12.33 0.72 8.93
CA ILE A 147 11.05 0.23 8.42
C ILE A 147 10.26 -0.42 9.54
N SER A 148 8.98 -0.06 9.65
CA SER A 148 7.99 -0.78 10.44
C SER A 148 6.69 -0.88 9.67
N TYR A 149 6.01 -2.01 9.78
CA TYR A 149 4.77 -2.29 9.07
C TYR A 149 3.73 -2.94 9.96
N ALA A 150 2.47 -2.77 9.58
CA ALA A 150 1.33 -3.42 10.22
C ALA A 150 0.29 -3.82 9.19
N TRP A 151 -0.38 -4.93 9.45
CA TRP A 151 -1.53 -5.39 8.67
C TRP A 151 -2.57 -6.03 9.58
N GLY A 152 -3.81 -6.11 9.12
CA GLY A 152 -4.90 -6.67 9.92
C GLY A 152 -6.11 -6.93 9.05
N PRO A 153 -6.98 -5.92 8.85
CA PRO A 153 -8.13 -6.07 7.97
C PRO A 153 -7.70 -6.32 6.52
N THR A 154 -8.61 -6.82 5.68
CA THR A 154 -8.36 -6.95 4.23
C THR A 154 -8.08 -5.59 3.60
N ALA A 155 -8.79 -4.55 4.03
CA ALA A 155 -8.55 -3.16 3.66
C ALA A 155 -8.74 -2.25 4.89
N PHE A 156 -7.89 -1.25 5.04
CA PHE A 156 -8.02 -0.20 6.05
C PHE A 156 -9.15 0.77 5.68
N TRP A 157 -9.37 1.02 4.40
CA TRP A 157 -10.51 1.82 3.94
C TRP A 157 -11.01 1.41 2.55
N PRO A 158 -12.34 1.33 2.33
CA PRO A 158 -13.40 1.46 3.33
C PRO A 158 -13.48 0.24 4.25
N THR A 159 -13.80 0.47 5.53
CA THR A 159 -14.04 -0.60 6.51
C THR A 159 -15.35 -0.39 7.27
N LYS A 160 -15.95 -1.49 7.74
CA LYS A 160 -17.09 -1.48 8.66
C LYS A 160 -16.64 -1.46 10.12
N ASP A 161 -15.40 -1.83 10.37
CA ASP A 161 -14.86 -1.96 11.71
C ASP A 161 -14.53 -0.59 12.31
N ARG A 162 -14.66 -0.52 13.63
CA ARG A 162 -14.25 0.69 14.36
C ARG A 162 -12.73 0.75 14.42
N ALA A 163 -12.20 1.97 14.43
CA ALA A 163 -10.75 2.19 14.45
C ALA A 163 -10.06 1.49 15.64
N ILE A 164 -10.71 1.44 16.81
CA ILE A 164 -10.20 0.71 17.98
C ILE A 164 -10.14 -0.80 17.76
N THR A 165 -11.14 -1.39 17.12
CA THR A 165 -11.18 -2.82 16.80
C THR A 165 -10.06 -3.17 15.81
N VAL A 166 -9.84 -2.31 14.80
CA VAL A 166 -8.72 -2.48 13.87
C VAL A 166 -7.39 -2.37 14.62
N ALA A 167 -7.21 -1.35 15.45
CA ALA A 167 -5.98 -1.13 16.23
C ALA A 167 -5.62 -2.33 17.12
N GLU A 168 -6.59 -2.94 17.79
CA GLU A 168 -6.40 -4.13 18.64
C GLU A 168 -6.06 -5.41 17.84
N SER A 169 -6.36 -5.42 16.55
CA SER A 169 -6.18 -6.60 15.67
C SER A 169 -4.91 -6.55 14.81
N LEU A 170 -4.16 -5.45 14.83
CA LEU A 170 -3.01 -5.29 13.96
C LEU A 170 -1.88 -6.25 14.35
N ARG A 171 -1.33 -6.90 13.33
CA ARG A 171 -0.07 -7.64 13.37
C ARG A 171 1.04 -6.67 12.97
N VAL A 172 2.02 -6.48 13.85
CA VAL A 172 3.08 -5.49 13.68
C VAL A 172 4.39 -6.22 13.45
N ASP A 173 5.09 -5.88 12.37
CA ASP A 173 6.40 -6.40 12.01
C ASP A 173 6.49 -7.95 11.95
N GLU A 174 5.35 -8.61 11.68
CA GLU A 174 5.24 -10.05 11.55
C GLU A 174 4.29 -10.47 10.43
N GLY A 175 4.45 -11.72 9.93
CA GLY A 175 3.46 -12.36 9.06
C GLY A 175 3.24 -11.71 7.69
N LEU A 176 4.18 -10.90 7.19
CA LEU A 176 4.01 -10.18 5.92
C LEU A 176 3.77 -11.12 4.72
N ALA A 177 4.41 -12.29 4.68
CA ALA A 177 4.16 -13.27 3.61
C ALA A 177 2.70 -13.75 3.61
N ASP A 178 2.09 -13.93 4.79
CA ASP A 178 0.68 -14.32 4.91
C ASP A 178 -0.23 -13.17 4.47
N CYS A 179 0.09 -11.94 4.86
CA CYS A 179 -0.59 -10.73 4.39
C CYS A 179 -0.66 -10.68 2.86
N ILE A 180 0.47 -10.95 2.20
CA ILE A 180 0.57 -10.95 0.75
C ILE A 180 -0.28 -12.05 0.11
N ARG A 181 -0.18 -13.29 0.61
CA ARG A 181 -0.98 -14.42 0.08
C ARG A 181 -2.47 -14.20 0.23
N ASP A 182 -2.88 -13.57 1.34
CA ASP A 182 -4.28 -13.25 1.62
C ASP A 182 -4.78 -12.02 0.83
N GLY A 183 -3.92 -11.34 0.07
CA GLY A 183 -4.32 -10.19 -0.73
C GLY A 183 -4.68 -8.94 0.09
N ARG A 184 -4.08 -8.77 1.28
CA ARG A 184 -4.45 -7.68 2.21
C ARG A 184 -3.64 -6.40 1.99
N GLU A 185 -4.08 -5.34 2.66
CA GLU A 185 -3.36 -4.07 2.78
C GLU A 185 -2.30 -4.09 3.89
N VAL A 186 -1.20 -3.40 3.63
CA VAL A 186 -0.10 -3.17 4.56
C VAL A 186 0.07 -1.68 4.79
N LEU A 187 -0.03 -1.26 6.05
CA LEU A 187 0.38 0.06 6.51
C LEU A 187 1.88 -0.01 6.81
N TYR A 188 2.70 0.83 6.19
CA TYR A 188 4.15 0.81 6.40
C TYR A 188 4.72 2.21 6.53
N ALA A 189 5.71 2.36 7.42
CA ALA A 189 6.51 3.57 7.60
C ALA A 189 7.95 3.26 7.21
N CYS A 190 8.59 4.21 6.50
CA CYS A 190 9.98 4.10 6.07
C CYS A 190 10.61 5.48 5.84
N ASP A 191 11.95 5.53 5.77
CA ASP A 191 12.70 6.75 5.46
C ASP A 191 12.61 7.13 3.96
N ALA A 192 12.58 6.11 3.11
CA ALA A 192 12.43 6.22 1.66
C ALA A 192 11.84 4.91 1.11
N SER A 193 11.41 4.92 -0.13
CA SER A 193 11.01 3.69 -0.84
C SER A 193 11.47 3.72 -2.29
N ILE A 194 11.67 2.54 -2.85
CA ILE A 194 11.80 2.36 -4.29
C ILE A 194 10.47 1.87 -4.84
N ALA A 195 10.00 2.52 -5.88
CA ALA A 195 8.90 2.03 -6.70
C ALA A 195 9.44 1.48 -8.01
N VAL A 196 9.15 0.22 -8.32
CA VAL A 196 9.50 -0.39 -9.61
C VAL A 196 8.21 -0.76 -10.36
N PRO A 197 7.94 -0.14 -11.52
CA PRO A 197 6.77 -0.45 -12.34
C PRO A 197 6.68 -1.95 -12.65
N ARG A 198 5.44 -2.48 -12.67
CA ARG A 198 5.18 -3.91 -12.87
C ARG A 198 5.82 -4.49 -14.13
N SER A 199 5.94 -3.69 -15.20
CA SER A 199 6.58 -4.09 -16.46
C SER A 199 8.06 -4.49 -16.31
N LEU A 200 8.73 -4.05 -15.23
CA LEU A 200 10.15 -4.31 -14.97
C LEU A 200 10.39 -5.39 -13.91
N GLU A 201 9.33 -5.97 -13.33
CA GLU A 201 9.44 -6.98 -12.29
C GLU A 201 10.21 -8.24 -12.68
N PRO A 202 10.08 -8.80 -13.89
CA PRO A 202 10.89 -9.97 -14.29
C PRO A 202 12.39 -9.66 -14.21
N SER A 203 12.79 -8.48 -14.68
CA SER A 203 14.19 -8.03 -14.62
C SER A 203 14.63 -7.70 -13.20
N LEU A 204 13.73 -7.15 -12.37
CA LEU A 204 13.98 -6.93 -10.95
C LEU A 204 14.23 -8.25 -10.22
N ARG A 205 13.39 -9.28 -10.44
CA ARG A 205 13.58 -10.63 -9.87
C ARG A 205 14.90 -11.23 -10.29
N ALA A 206 15.27 -11.10 -11.56
CA ALA A 206 16.57 -11.55 -12.04
C ALA A 206 17.73 -10.84 -11.31
N GLY A 207 17.65 -9.51 -11.17
CA GLY A 207 18.67 -8.72 -10.48
C GLY A 207 18.78 -9.01 -8.98
N LEU A 208 17.67 -9.37 -8.33
CA LEU A 208 17.63 -9.77 -6.93
C LEU A 208 17.97 -11.25 -6.69
N GLY A 209 18.22 -12.03 -7.76
CA GLY A 209 18.49 -13.47 -7.66
C GLY A 209 17.28 -14.31 -7.20
N LEU A 210 16.06 -13.90 -7.59
CA LEU A 210 14.79 -14.50 -7.19
C LEU A 210 14.13 -15.38 -8.27
N LEU A 211 14.90 -15.78 -9.28
CA LEU A 211 14.46 -16.63 -10.39
C LEU A 211 15.05 -18.03 -10.28
#